data_AF-A0A7V9IIK5-F1
#
_entry.id   AF-A0A7V9IIK5-F1
#
_cell.length_a   1.000
_cell.length_b   1.000
_cell.length_c   1.000
_cell.angle_alpha   90.00
_cell.angle_beta   90.00
_cell.angle_gamma   90.00
#
_symmetry.space_group_name_H-M   'P 1'
#
loop_
_entity.id
_entity.type
_entity.pdbx_description
1 polymer ?
#
loop_
_entity_poly.entity_id
_entity_poly.type
_entity_poly.pdbx_seq_one_letter_code
_entity_poly.pdbx_strand_id
1 'polypeptide(L)'
;AHHFHHVEIVNEKDTETYARILETIGVPAERFCMVGNSIRSDVLPVLAIGGHAVHIPYHVTWEHEHVDHDGDVVELASISMLPDYLATVVSVPSRAPERGRSADHHSTSAWSSTPKA
;
A
#
# COMPACT_ATOMS: atom_id res chain seq x y z
N ALA A 1 29.33 0.26 2.91
CA ALA A 1 28.37 0.84 1.96
C ALA A 1 27.95 -0.13 0.85
N HIS A 2 27.96 -1.46 1.08
CA HIS A 2 27.71 -2.47 0.04
C HIS A 2 26.33 -3.16 0.15
N HIS A 3 25.44 -2.65 1.00
CA HIS A 3 24.15 -3.30 1.27
C HIS A 3 22.98 -2.71 0.47
N PHE A 4 23.17 -1.56 -0.19
CA PHE A 4 22.13 -0.89 -0.96
C PHE A 4 22.53 -0.82 -2.43
N HIS A 5 21.66 -1.33 -3.30
CA HIS A 5 21.83 -1.24 -4.75
C HIS A 5 21.34 0.10 -5.31
N HIS A 6 20.39 0.74 -4.62
CA HIS A 6 19.79 2.02 -4.99
C HIS A 6 19.51 2.84 -3.73
N VAL A 7 19.62 4.16 -3.83
CA VAL A 7 19.26 5.11 -2.77
C VAL A 7 18.46 6.24 -3.40
N GLU A 8 17.22 6.43 -2.94
CA GLU A 8 16.37 7.56 -3.33
C GLU A 8 16.21 8.50 -2.13
N ILE A 9 16.44 9.79 -2.35
CA ILE A 9 16.15 10.85 -1.37
C ILE A 9 14.97 11.64 -1.90
N VAL A 10 13.91 11.73 -1.10
CA VAL A 10 12.65 12.39 -1.47
C VAL A 10 12.27 13.45 -0.46
N ASN A 11 11.52 14.46 -0.92
CA ASN A 11 11.00 15.52 -0.05
C ASN A 11 9.81 15.04 0.79
N GLU A 12 8.96 14.18 0.22
CA GLU A 12 7.76 13.63 0.85
C GLU A 12 7.65 12.15 0.51
N LYS A 13 7.04 11.37 1.40
CA LYS A 13 6.80 9.94 1.20
C LYS A 13 5.31 9.69 1.07
N ASP A 14 4.79 9.97 -0.12
CA ASP A 14 3.40 9.73 -0.49
C ASP A 14 3.26 8.63 -1.55
N THR A 15 2.02 8.24 -1.84
CA THR A 15 1.64 7.19 -2.78
C THR A 15 2.23 7.41 -4.18
N GLU A 16 2.20 8.67 -4.66
CA GLU A 16 2.74 9.04 -5.98
C GLU A 16 4.26 8.89 -6.02
N THR A 17 4.94 9.32 -4.97
CA THR A 17 6.39 9.20 -4.84
C THR A 17 6.82 7.74 -4.84
N TYR A 18 6.16 6.88 -4.06
CA TYR A 18 6.47 5.44 -4.08
C TYR A 18 6.20 4.80 -5.44
N ALA A 19 5.05 5.09 -6.09
CA ALA A 19 4.74 4.57 -7.41
C ALA A 19 5.82 4.93 -8.45
N ARG A 20 6.26 6.20 -8.47
CA ARG A 20 7.34 6.68 -9.35
C ARG A 20 8.67 5.98 -9.09
N ILE A 21 9.04 5.79 -7.82
CA ILE A 21 10.28 5.10 -7.45
C ILE A 21 10.24 3.66 -7.98
N LEU A 22 9.15 2.95 -7.72
CA LEU A 22 8.95 1.56 -8.13
C LEU A 22 9.00 1.38 -9.65
N GLU A 23 8.39 2.30 -10.39
CA GLU A 23 8.49 2.35 -11.84
C GLU A 23 9.94 2.55 -12.30
N THR A 24 10.66 3.49 -11.69
CA THR A 24 12.07 3.79 -12.02
C THR A 24 12.99 2.59 -11.81
N ILE A 25 12.78 1.81 -10.74
CA ILE A 25 13.57 0.61 -10.44
C ILE A 25 13.02 -0.67 -11.11
N GLY A 26 11.87 -0.60 -11.79
CA GLY A 26 11.25 -1.73 -12.49
C GLY A 26 10.70 -2.82 -11.58
N VAL A 27 10.22 -2.48 -10.37
CA VAL A 27 9.67 -3.43 -9.39
C VAL A 27 8.17 -3.21 -9.25
N PRO A 28 7.31 -4.24 -9.50
CA PRO A 28 5.89 -4.11 -9.25
C PRO A 28 5.60 -4.01 -7.75
N ALA A 29 4.57 -3.24 -7.37
CA ALA A 29 4.26 -2.94 -5.98
C ALA A 29 4.05 -4.20 -5.13
N GLU A 30 3.38 -5.22 -5.66
CA GLU A 30 3.11 -6.49 -4.97
C GLU A 30 4.38 -7.30 -4.68
N ARG A 31 5.53 -6.91 -5.25
CA ARG A 31 6.84 -7.53 -4.97
C ARG A 31 7.76 -6.63 -4.17
N PHE A 32 7.26 -5.48 -3.71
CA PHE A 32 7.98 -4.53 -2.89
C PHE A 32 7.55 -4.64 -1.43
N CYS A 33 8.52 -4.61 -0.51
CA CYS A 33 8.29 -4.54 0.93
C CYS A 33 9.01 -3.32 1.49
N MET A 34 8.25 -2.36 2.03
CA MET A 34 8.80 -1.24 2.78
C MET A 34 8.97 -1.61 4.25
N VAL A 35 10.08 -1.18 4.85
CA VAL A 35 10.35 -1.39 6.27
C VAL A 35 10.71 -0.05 6.88
N GLY A 36 9.94 0.39 7.87
CA GLY A 36 10.09 1.72 8.43
C GLY A 36 9.45 1.86 9.80
N ASN A 37 9.78 2.96 10.46
CA ASN A 37 9.29 3.27 11.80
C ASN A 37 8.08 4.20 11.79
N SER A 38 7.70 4.77 10.65
CA SER A 38 6.58 5.70 10.57
C SER A 38 5.41 5.09 9.80
N ILE A 39 4.29 4.90 10.49
CA ILE A 39 3.07 4.38 9.87
C ILE A 39 2.62 5.31 8.73
N ARG A 40 2.63 6.63 8.97
CA ARG A 40 2.13 7.62 8.00
C ARG A 40 2.93 7.63 6.71
N SER A 41 4.25 7.58 6.81
CA SER A 41 5.14 7.88 5.69
C SER A 41 5.82 6.65 5.10
N ASP A 42 6.04 5.58 5.88
CA ASP A 42 6.64 4.34 5.38
C ASP A 42 5.59 3.27 5.05
N VAL A 43 4.52 3.18 5.84
CA VAL A 43 3.59 2.03 5.77
C VAL A 43 2.38 2.32 4.88
N LEU A 44 1.57 3.31 5.24
CA LEU A 44 0.29 3.56 4.58
C LEU A 44 0.39 3.83 3.07
N PRO A 45 1.34 4.66 2.57
CA PRO A 45 1.47 4.94 1.14
C PRO A 45 1.79 3.68 0.33
N VAL A 46 2.57 2.76 0.90
CA VAL A 46 3.00 1.53 0.24
C VAL A 46 1.87 0.50 0.20
N LEU A 47 1.12 0.36 1.29
CA LEU A 47 -0.10 -0.46 1.30
C LEU A 47 -1.13 0.06 0.30
N ALA A 48 -1.28 1.39 0.18
CA ALA A 48 -2.24 2.01 -0.74
C ALA A 48 -1.95 1.71 -2.22
N ILE A 49 -0.68 1.47 -2.60
CA ILE A 49 -0.31 1.04 -3.96
C ILE A 49 -0.28 -0.49 -4.14
N GLY A 50 -0.71 -1.26 -3.14
CA GLY A 50 -0.74 -2.73 -3.20
C GLY A 50 0.58 -3.41 -2.86
N GLY A 51 1.53 -2.69 -2.26
CA GLY A 51 2.77 -3.27 -1.77
C GLY A 51 2.66 -3.86 -0.37
N HIS A 52 3.75 -4.45 0.10
CA HIS A 52 3.90 -4.92 1.47
C HIS A 52 4.61 -3.85 2.31
N ALA A 53 4.24 -3.75 3.59
CA ALA A 53 4.92 -2.87 4.52
C ALA A 53 5.02 -3.50 5.91
N VAL A 54 6.13 -3.22 6.60
CA VAL A 54 6.40 -3.64 7.97
C VAL A 54 6.72 -2.42 8.82
N HIS A 55 5.97 -2.25 9.89
CA HIS A 55 6.24 -1.28 10.94
C HIS A 55 7.23 -1.87 11.95
N ILE A 56 8.30 -1.14 12.26
CA ILE A 56 9.22 -1.48 13.34
C ILE A 56 9.30 -0.27 14.28
N PRO A 57 8.56 -0.27 15.41
CA PRO A 57 8.56 0.84 16.34
C PRO A 57 9.96 1.08 16.89
N TYR A 58 10.38 2.34 16.96
CA TYR A 58 11.60 2.71 17.65
C TYR A 58 11.26 3.29 19.02
N HIS A 59 11.98 2.86 20.05
CA HIS A 59 11.61 3.10 21.46
C HIS A 59 11.69 4.57 21.92
N VAL A 60 12.05 5.48 21.01
CA VAL A 60 12.21 6.92 21.28
C VAL A 60 11.22 7.76 20.45
N THR A 61 10.36 7.15 19.64
CA THR A 61 9.29 7.85 18.94
C THR A 61 8.14 8.13 19.93
N TRP A 62 8.24 9.30 20.56
CA TRP A 62 7.18 10.21 20.99
C TRP A 62 5.76 9.63 21.05
N GLU A 63 5.09 9.82 22.19
CA GLU A 63 3.69 9.45 22.54
C GLU A 63 2.57 9.89 21.55
N HIS A 64 2.90 10.47 20.39
CA HIS A 64 1.97 11.06 19.43
C HIS A 64 1.88 10.34 18.08
N GLU A 65 2.58 9.22 17.88
CA GLU A 65 2.44 8.42 16.64
C GLU A 65 1.39 7.29 16.78
N HIS A 66 0.32 7.54 17.54
CA HIS A 66 -0.94 6.80 17.35
C HIS A 66 -1.66 7.41 16.14
N VAL A 67 -1.29 6.95 14.96
CA VAL A 67 -2.13 7.15 13.78
C VAL A 67 -3.16 6.02 13.79
N ASP A 68 -4.42 6.33 14.07
CA ASP A 68 -5.52 5.40 13.82
C ASP A 68 -5.48 5.01 12.33
N HIS A 69 -5.35 3.72 12.07
CA HIS A 69 -5.31 3.17 10.73
C HIS A 69 -6.24 1.96 10.66
N ASP A 70 -7.11 1.93 9.65
CA ASP A 70 -8.15 0.92 9.49
C ASP A 70 -7.64 -0.35 8.77
N GLY A 71 -6.43 -0.82 9.07
CA GLY A 71 -5.83 -1.95 8.37
C GLY A 71 -4.90 -2.81 9.23
N ASP A 72 -4.74 -4.08 8.82
CA ASP A 72 -3.78 -5.00 9.41
C ASP A 72 -2.35 -4.58 9.03
N VAL A 73 -1.78 -3.63 9.77
CA VAL A 73 -0.36 -3.28 9.65
C VAL A 73 0.46 -4.36 10.35
N VAL A 74 1.42 -4.93 9.62
CA VAL A 74 2.35 -5.88 10.21
C VAL A 74 3.38 -5.12 11.02
N GLU A 75 3.45 -5.44 12.32
CA GLU A 75 4.44 -4.90 13.23
C GLU A 75 5.46 -5.97 13.64
N LEU A 76 6.74 -5.63 13.60
CA LEU A 76 7.82 -6.44 14.17
C LEU A 76 8.50 -5.68 15.30
N ALA A 77 8.75 -6.36 16.42
CA ALA A 77 9.46 -5.78 17.57
C ALA A 77 10.94 -5.46 17.27
N SER A 78 11.51 -6.04 16.21
CA SER A 78 12.90 -5.84 15.81
C SER A 78 13.12 -6.16 14.33
N ILE A 79 14.04 -5.42 13.69
CA ILE A 79 14.50 -5.71 12.32
C ILE A 79 15.12 -7.10 12.17
N SER A 80 15.59 -7.69 13.27
CA SER A 80 16.12 -9.06 13.28
C SER A 80 15.07 -10.12 12.91
N MET A 81 13.78 -9.82 13.10
CA MET A 81 12.67 -10.72 12.75
C MET A 81 12.26 -10.63 11.26
N LEU A 82 12.78 -9.65 10.53
CA LEU A 82 12.39 -9.39 9.14
C LEU A 82 12.66 -10.57 8.20
N PRO A 83 13.81 -11.27 8.25
CA PRO A 83 14.07 -12.40 7.35
C PRO A 83 13.04 -13.52 7.47
N ASP A 84 12.68 -13.89 8.71
CA ASP A 84 11.68 -14.93 8.98
C ASP A 84 10.30 -14.50 8.51
N TYR A 85 9.93 -13.24 8.73
CA TYR A 85 8.67 -12.69 8.22
C TYR A 85 8.61 -12.76 6.69
N LEU A 86 9.63 -12.26 5.98
CA LEU A 86 9.66 -12.26 4.51
C LEU A 86 9.55 -13.68 3.92
N ALA A 87 10.09 -14.68 4.60
CA ALA A 87 9.95 -16.09 4.20
C ALA A 87 8.49 -16.57 4.19
N THR A 88 7.62 -15.98 5.02
CA THR A 88 6.18 -16.33 5.07
C THR A 88 5.34 -15.61 4.01
N VAL A 89 5.67 -14.36 3.69
CA VAL A 89 4.90 -13.53 2.74
C VAL A 89 5.11 -13.99 1.30
N VAL A 90 6.34 -14.40 0.96
CA VAL A 90 6.67 -14.91 -0.39
C VAL A 90 5.91 -16.20 -0.73
N SER A 91 5.40 -16.92 0.26
CA SER A 91 4.59 -18.13 0.08
C SER A 91 3.09 -17.89 -0.11
N VAL A 92 2.57 -16.67 0.07
CA VAL A 92 1.12 -16.38 -0.07
C VAL A 92 0.88 -15.64 -1.39
N PRO A 93 0.12 -16.20 -2.36
CA PRO A 93 -0.25 -15.46 -3.56
C PRO A 93 -1.13 -14.26 -3.17
N SER A 94 -0.73 -13.07 -3.62
CA SER A 94 -1.44 -11.79 -3.44
C SER A 94 -2.94 -11.94 -3.74
N ARG A 95 -3.78 -11.68 -2.72
CA ARG A 95 -5.22 -11.64 -2.86
C ARG A 95 -5.56 -10.29 -3.49
N ALA A 96 -5.81 -10.29 -4.80
CA ALA A 96 -6.20 -9.09 -5.53
C ALA A 96 -7.39 -8.40 -4.83
N PRO A 97 -7.41 -7.05 -4.74
CA PRO A 97 -8.53 -6.35 -4.16
C PRO A 97 -9.78 -6.67 -4.98
N GLU A 98 -10.82 -7.19 -4.32
CA GLU A 98 -12.13 -7.40 -4.92
C GLU A 98 -12.63 -6.03 -5.38
N ARG A 99 -12.51 -5.74 -6.68
CA ARG A 99 -13.14 -4.58 -7.29
C ARG A 99 -14.64 -4.73 -7.06
N GLY A 100 -15.15 -3.92 -6.12
CA GLY A 100 -16.57 -3.80 -5.82
C GLY A 100 -17.35 -3.64 -7.12
N ARG A 101 -18.40 -4.46 -7.24
CA ARG A 101 -19.34 -4.40 -8.37
C ARG A 101 -19.87 -2.98 -8.46
N SER A 102 -19.49 -2.28 -9.52
CA SER A 102 -20.17 -1.08 -10.00
C SER A 102 -21.65 -1.45 -10.20
N ALA A 103 -22.53 -0.84 -9.41
CA ALA A 103 -23.95 -0.90 -9.65
C ALA A 103 -24.25 -0.04 -10.88
N ASP A 104 -24.41 -0.69 -12.02
CA ASP A 104 -24.87 -0.07 -13.26
C ASP A 104 -26.26 0.55 -13.04
N HIS A 105 -26.31 1.87 -12.83
CA HIS A 105 -27.50 2.67 -13.04
C HIS A 105 -27.36 3.41 -14.37
N HIS A 106 -27.56 2.69 -15.47
CA HIS A 106 -27.91 3.31 -16.74
C HIS A 106 -29.39 3.72 -16.70
N SER A 107 -29.62 4.97 -16.29
CA SER A 107 -30.85 5.68 -16.59
C SER A 107 -30.85 6.05 -18.07
N THR A 108 -31.48 5.21 -18.90
CA THR A 108 -31.93 5.59 -20.24
C THR A 108 -33.20 4.84 -20.59
N SER A 109 -34.32 5.56 -20.65
CA SER A 109 -35.33 5.37 -21.70
C SER A 109 -36.35 6.52 -21.62
N ALA A 110 -36.12 7.54 -22.44
CA ALA A 110 -37.18 8.41 -22.92
C ALA A 110 -38.02 7.59 -23.91
N TRP A 111 -39.31 7.41 -23.64
CA TRP A 111 -40.33 7.02 -24.63
C TRP A 111 -41.63 7.74 -24.29
N SER A 112 -42.01 8.70 -25.12
CA SER A 112 -43.39 9.18 -25.22
C SER A 112 -43.75 9.31 -26.69
N SER A 113 -44.37 8.27 -27.23
CA SER A 113 -45.14 8.35 -28.47
C SER A 113 -46.52 7.81 -28.15
N THR A 114 -47.46 8.74 -27.98
CA THR A 114 -48.89 8.46 -27.91
C THR A 114 -49.41 8.24 -29.32
N PRO A 115 -50.22 7.21 -29.56
CA PRO A 115 -51.27 7.33 -30.56
C PRO A 115 -52.62 7.04 -29.91
N LYS A 116 -53.61 7.93 -30.12
CA LYS A 116 -55.02 7.54 -30.12
C LYS A 116 -55.91 8.63 -30.71
N ALA A 117 -56.63 8.19 -31.77
CA ALA A 117 -57.95 8.55 -32.27
C ALA A 117 -58.28 10.02 -32.54
#